data_AF-A0A3B1AKT4-F1
#
_entry.id   AF-A0A3B1AKT4-F1
#
_cell.length_a   1.000
_cell.length_b   1.000
_cell.length_c   1.000
_cell.angle_alpha   90.00
_cell.angle_beta   90.00
_cell.angle_gamma   90.00
#
_symmetry.space_group_name_H-M   'P 1'
#
loop_
_entity.id
_entity.type
_entity.pdbx_description
1 polymer ?
#
loop_
_entity_poly.entity_id
_entity_poly.type
_entity_poly.pdbx_seq_one_letter_code
_entity_poly.pdbx_strand_id
1 'polypeptide(L)'
;MSDEGAVVAAGRSSHALFSGLALVIGIIIIVALGLYVLTDGQINEDPSLPTPETYAAVDRLMESDPVRGARAAAGLELYRHRCRLCHHRSGRGGGKFTPSLQTHNAQSTVVLLNVYRSGQVVGLMTNLMAPWAEDLSEEEMQNLGEYIEILATVAE
;
A
#
# COMPACT_ATOMS: atom_id res chain seq x y z
N MET A 1 -17.39 -48.77 -69.94
CA MET A 1 -18.07 -47.56 -69.45
C MET A 1 -18.23 -47.74 -67.94
N SER A 2 -17.31 -47.23 -67.10
CA SER A 2 -17.06 -45.81 -66.80
C SER A 2 -18.28 -45.18 -66.13
N ASP A 3 -18.22 -44.42 -65.05
CA ASP A 3 -17.21 -44.13 -64.04
C ASP A 3 -17.95 -43.31 -62.95
N GLU A 4 -17.40 -43.30 -61.74
CA GLU A 4 -17.35 -42.18 -60.76
C GLU A 4 -18.56 -41.26 -60.49
N GLY A 5 -18.87 -41.11 -59.18
CA GLY A 5 -19.71 -40.04 -58.66
C GLY A 5 -19.86 -40.07 -57.14
N ALA A 6 -18.76 -39.83 -56.43
CA ALA A 6 -18.69 -39.74 -54.98
C ALA A 6 -19.34 -38.46 -54.40
N VAL A 7 -19.64 -38.53 -53.09
CA VAL A 7 -19.73 -37.45 -52.08
C VAL A 7 -20.75 -36.31 -52.22
N VAL A 8 -21.77 -36.33 -51.36
CA VAL A 8 -22.27 -35.16 -50.59
C VAL A 8 -22.62 -35.66 -49.18
N ALA A 9 -21.65 -35.63 -48.26
CA ALA A 9 -21.40 -34.58 -47.28
C ALA A 9 -22.31 -34.64 -46.05
N ALA A 10 -21.70 -35.12 -44.96
CA ALA A 10 -22.12 -34.91 -43.58
C ALA A 10 -22.32 -33.40 -43.29
N GLY A 11 -23.33 -33.05 -42.50
CA GLY A 11 -23.47 -31.65 -42.07
C GLY A 11 -24.81 -31.31 -41.43
N ARG A 12 -25.16 -31.96 -40.31
CA ARG A 12 -26.26 -31.45 -39.47
C ARG A 12 -26.10 -31.81 -37.99
N SER A 13 -25.04 -31.34 -37.35
CA SER A 13 -24.92 -31.45 -35.89
C SER A 13 -23.88 -30.54 -35.23
N SER A 14 -23.28 -29.57 -35.92
CA SER A 14 -22.28 -28.69 -35.30
C SER A 14 -22.91 -27.62 -34.40
N HIS A 15 -24.11 -27.12 -34.70
CA HIS A 15 -24.69 -25.95 -34.02
C HIS A 15 -25.17 -26.18 -32.58
N ALA A 16 -25.44 -27.43 -32.18
CA ALA A 16 -25.98 -27.73 -30.83
C ALA A 16 -24.89 -27.77 -29.74
N LEU A 17 -23.64 -28.06 -30.10
CA LEU A 17 -22.51 -28.09 -29.16
C LEU A 17 -21.93 -26.68 -28.91
N PHE A 18 -21.96 -25.80 -29.93
CA PHE A 18 -21.55 -24.40 -29.79
C PHE A 18 -22.54 -23.58 -28.94
N SER A 19 -23.84 -23.89 -28.98
CA SER A 19 -24.84 -23.16 -28.19
C SER A 19 -24.76 -23.46 -26.70
N GLY A 20 -24.48 -24.71 -26.31
CA GLY A 20 -24.29 -25.10 -24.92
C GLY A 20 -23.04 -24.48 -24.29
N LEU A 21 -21.92 -24.46 -25.03
CA LEU A 21 -20.66 -23.87 -24.55
C LEU A 21 -20.78 -22.35 -24.39
N ALA A 22 -21.45 -21.65 -25.31
CA ALA A 22 -21.69 -20.22 -25.21
C ALA A 22 -22.56 -19.85 -24.00
N LEU A 23 -23.56 -20.68 -23.66
CA LEU A 23 -24.39 -20.50 -22.47
C LEU A 23 -23.57 -20.67 -21.19
N VAL A 24 -22.74 -21.70 -21.12
CA VAL A 24 -21.88 -21.97 -19.95
C VAL A 24 -20.85 -20.85 -19.78
N ILE A 25 -20.21 -20.40 -20.86
CA ILE A 25 -19.29 -19.26 -20.82
C ILE A 25 -20.02 -17.98 -20.36
N GLY A 26 -21.22 -17.72 -20.87
CA GLY A 26 -22.04 -16.59 -20.45
C GLY A 26 -22.40 -16.64 -18.96
N ILE A 27 -22.78 -17.81 -18.45
CA ILE A 27 -23.06 -18.01 -17.02
C ILE A 27 -21.79 -17.82 -16.18
N ILE A 28 -20.65 -18.37 -16.61
CA ILE A 28 -19.36 -18.19 -15.92
C ILE A 28 -18.99 -16.71 -15.87
N ILE A 29 -19.14 -15.96 -16.97
CA ILE A 29 -18.85 -14.52 -17.02
C ILE A 29 -19.79 -13.76 -16.09
N ILE A 30 -21.10 -14.05 -16.10
CA ILE A 30 -22.08 -13.39 -15.23
C ILE A 30 -21.80 -13.67 -13.76
N VAL A 31 -21.48 -14.92 -13.40
CA VAL A 31 -21.14 -15.31 -12.04
C VAL A 31 -19.82 -14.67 -11.61
N ALA A 32 -18.81 -14.64 -12.48
CA ALA A 32 -17.54 -13.99 -12.21
C ALA A 32 -17.69 -12.46 -12.06
N LEU A 33 -18.50 -11.81 -12.90
CA LEU A 33 -18.82 -10.38 -12.75
C LEU A 33 -19.61 -10.12 -11.46
N GLY A 34 -20.57 -10.98 -11.13
CA GLY A 34 -21.34 -10.87 -9.89
C GLY A 34 -20.47 -11.01 -8.65
N LEU A 35 -19.57 -12.01 -8.64
CA LEU A 35 -18.55 -12.19 -7.60
C LEU A 35 -17.63 -10.98 -7.52
N TYR A 36 -17.13 -10.49 -8.65
CA TYR A 36 -16.26 -9.31 -8.71
C TYR A 36 -16.95 -8.10 -8.08
N VAL A 37 -18.19 -7.77 -8.49
CA VAL A 37 -18.95 -6.64 -7.95
C VAL A 37 -19.24 -6.80 -6.45
N LEU A 38 -19.54 -8.02 -5.99
CA LEU A 38 -19.79 -8.31 -4.57
C LEU A 38 -18.52 -8.18 -3.71
N THR A 39 -17.33 -8.47 -4.28
CA THR A 39 -16.05 -8.29 -3.59
C THR A 39 -15.50 -6.87 -3.71
N ASP A 40 -15.72 -6.20 -4.83
CA ASP A 40 -15.21 -4.85 -5.12
C ASP A 40 -15.95 -3.81 -4.26
N GLY A 41 -17.25 -4.01 -4.00
CA GLY A 41 -18.02 -3.19 -3.06
C GLY A 41 -17.59 -3.31 -1.58
N GLN A 42 -16.60 -4.15 -1.25
CA GLN A 42 -16.05 -4.30 0.10
C GLN A 42 -14.58 -3.87 0.22
N ILE A 43 -13.89 -3.55 -0.89
CA ILE A 43 -12.59 -2.86 -0.82
C ILE A 43 -12.81 -1.36 -0.60
N ASN A 44 -13.50 -1.02 0.48
CA ASN A 44 -13.33 0.32 1.04
C ASN A 44 -11.87 0.37 1.47
N GLU A 45 -11.02 1.10 0.73
CA GLU A 45 -9.62 1.32 1.08
C GLU A 45 -9.60 1.75 2.54
N ASP A 46 -9.04 0.91 3.42
CA ASP A 46 -8.97 1.24 4.83
C ASP A 46 -8.14 2.52 4.93
N PRO A 47 -8.73 3.67 5.31
CA PRO A 47 -7.98 4.92 5.46
C PRO A 47 -6.95 4.79 6.60
N SER A 48 -6.95 3.67 7.32
CA SER A 48 -5.96 3.20 8.28
C SER A 48 -4.73 2.43 7.67
N LEU A 49 -4.64 2.19 6.35
CA LEU A 49 -3.47 1.59 5.64
C LEU A 49 -2.73 2.53 4.66
N PRO A 50 -1.37 2.62 4.68
CA PRO A 50 -0.53 3.46 3.81
C PRO A 50 -0.97 3.40 2.34
N THR A 51 -0.79 4.51 1.63
CA THR A 51 -1.28 4.60 0.26
C THR A 51 -0.44 3.75 -0.69
N PRO A 52 -1.00 3.29 -1.82
CA PRO A 52 -0.24 2.57 -2.84
C PRO A 52 1.03 3.31 -3.29
N GLU A 53 0.98 4.64 -3.38
CA GLU A 53 2.12 5.48 -3.75
C GLU A 53 3.25 5.41 -2.71
N THR A 54 2.88 5.31 -1.42
CA THR A 54 3.84 5.16 -0.32
C THR A 54 4.55 3.81 -0.40
N TYR A 55 3.82 2.73 -0.65
CA TYR A 55 4.41 1.40 -0.84
C TYR A 55 5.36 1.37 -2.05
N ALA A 56 4.91 1.92 -3.18
CA ALA A 56 5.74 2.00 -4.38
C ALA A 56 7.01 2.84 -4.15
N ALA A 57 6.96 3.87 -3.30
CA ALA A 57 8.16 4.65 -2.95
C ALA A 57 9.16 3.85 -2.12
N VAL A 58 8.69 3.03 -1.18
CA VAL A 58 9.55 2.10 -0.41
C VAL A 58 10.20 1.09 -1.36
N ASP A 59 9.45 0.51 -2.31
CA ASP A 59 9.98 -0.45 -3.28
C ASP A 59 11.03 0.18 -4.20
N ARG A 60 10.79 1.41 -4.68
CA ARG A 60 11.78 2.16 -5.47
C ARG A 60 13.05 2.46 -4.67
N LEU A 61 12.91 2.79 -3.40
CA LEU A 61 14.07 3.03 -2.53
C LEU A 61 14.84 1.73 -2.30
N MET A 62 14.16 0.60 -2.10
CA MET A 62 14.78 -0.72 -2.00
C MET A 62 15.60 -1.09 -3.24
N GLU A 63 15.09 -0.82 -4.43
CA GLU A 63 15.81 -1.09 -5.68
C GLU A 63 17.04 -0.18 -5.85
N SER A 64 16.90 1.10 -5.54
CA SER A 64 17.97 2.09 -5.77
C SER A 64 19.04 2.12 -4.68
N ASP A 65 18.65 1.90 -3.43
CA ASP A 65 19.51 1.82 -2.24
C ASP A 65 18.95 0.76 -1.27
N PRO A 66 19.38 -0.51 -1.38
CA PRO A 66 18.85 -1.59 -0.56
C PRO A 66 18.99 -1.37 0.95
N VAL A 67 20.02 -0.63 1.39
CA VAL A 67 20.24 -0.35 2.81
C VAL A 67 19.20 0.64 3.31
N ARG A 68 19.01 1.76 2.60
CA ARG A 68 17.98 2.74 2.96
C ARG A 68 16.57 2.19 2.77
N GLY A 69 16.35 1.41 1.72
CA GLY A 69 15.05 0.76 1.46
C GLY A 69 14.66 -0.23 2.55
N ALA A 70 15.61 -1.05 3.04
CA ALA A 70 15.36 -1.94 4.17
C ALA A 70 14.98 -1.17 5.43
N ARG A 71 15.66 -0.05 5.72
CA ARG A 71 15.32 0.85 6.82
C ARG A 71 13.93 1.45 6.66
N ALA A 72 13.60 1.94 5.46
CA ALA A 72 12.28 2.51 5.17
C ALA A 72 11.16 1.46 5.32
N ALA A 73 11.39 0.21 4.88
CA ALA A 73 10.44 -0.87 5.05
C ALA A 73 10.22 -1.24 6.53
N ALA A 74 11.28 -1.27 7.33
CA ALA A 74 11.17 -1.47 8.78
C ALA A 74 10.48 -0.27 9.47
N GLY A 75 10.80 0.94 9.03
CA GLY A 75 10.22 2.19 9.54
C GLY A 75 8.73 2.29 9.24
N LEU A 76 8.31 1.86 8.06
CA LEU A 76 6.91 1.75 7.65
C LEU A 76 6.13 0.88 8.64
N GLU A 77 6.64 -0.30 8.97
CA GLU A 77 5.95 -1.21 9.90
C GLU A 77 5.86 -0.61 11.31
N LEU A 78 6.95 -0.04 11.81
CA LEU A 78 6.95 0.62 13.11
C LEU A 78 5.97 1.81 13.16
N TYR A 79 5.96 2.63 12.11
CA TYR A 79 5.07 3.78 11.98
C TYR A 79 3.60 3.38 12.03
N ARG A 80 3.23 2.28 11.36
CA ARG A 80 1.86 1.75 11.35
C ARG A 80 1.37 1.39 12.75
N HIS A 81 2.24 0.93 13.63
CA HIS A 81 1.85 0.51 14.97
C HIS A 81 1.93 1.62 16.01
N ARG A 82 2.91 2.52 15.91
CA ARG A 82 3.21 3.49 16.98
C ARG A 82 2.86 4.94 16.62
N CYS A 83 3.02 5.34 15.37
CA CYS A 83 3.03 6.76 15.00
C CYS A 83 1.70 7.21 14.38
N ARG A 84 1.09 6.35 13.55
CA ARG A 84 -0.08 6.72 12.72
C ARG A 84 -1.31 7.14 13.52
N LEU A 85 -1.44 6.71 14.78
CA LEU A 85 -2.61 7.02 15.61
C LEU A 85 -2.73 8.52 15.89
N CYS A 86 -1.59 9.23 15.98
CA CYS A 86 -1.55 10.67 16.19
C CYS A 86 -1.17 11.40 14.91
N HIS A 87 -0.14 10.94 14.20
CA HIS A 87 0.37 11.63 13.01
C HIS A 87 -0.37 11.29 11.72
N HIS A 88 -1.39 10.45 11.81
CA HIS A 88 -2.19 9.93 10.70
C HIS A 88 -1.34 9.09 9.74
N ARG A 89 -2.01 8.42 8.81
CA ARG A 89 -1.41 7.62 7.75
C ARG A 89 -0.21 8.24 7.06
N SER A 90 -0.48 9.44 6.54
CA SER A 90 0.34 10.13 5.57
C SER A 90 1.36 11.02 6.26
N GLY A 91 1.42 11.00 7.60
CA GLY A 91 2.21 11.95 8.37
C GLY A 91 1.63 13.35 8.38
N ARG A 92 0.47 13.63 7.76
CA ARG A 92 -0.07 15.00 7.67
C ARG A 92 -0.48 15.59 9.04
N GLY A 93 -0.67 14.74 10.04
CA GLY A 93 -1.24 15.15 11.31
C GLY A 93 -2.69 15.63 11.18
N GLY A 94 -3.19 16.25 12.25
CA GLY A 94 -4.57 16.72 12.39
C GLY A 94 -4.75 17.67 13.57
N GLY A 95 -4.91 18.96 13.28
CA GLY A 95 -5.18 20.00 14.27
C GLY A 95 -3.96 20.43 15.10
N LYS A 96 -4.20 21.22 16.15
CA LYS A 96 -3.16 21.88 16.96
C LYS A 96 -2.25 20.90 17.73
N PHE A 97 -2.69 19.68 17.97
CA PHE A 97 -2.07 18.73 18.89
C PHE A 97 -1.30 17.59 18.18
N THR A 98 -1.44 17.46 16.85
CA THR A 98 -0.71 16.44 16.09
C THR A 98 -0.03 17.10 14.88
N PRO A 99 1.24 17.53 15.03
CA PRO A 99 1.94 18.22 13.96
C PRO A 99 2.19 17.30 12.77
N SER A 100 2.32 17.91 11.58
CA SER A 100 2.72 17.19 10.37
C SER A 100 4.17 16.73 10.49
N LEU A 101 4.43 15.51 10.01
CA LEU A 101 5.75 14.92 9.85
C LEU A 101 6.30 15.10 8.44
N GLN A 102 5.46 15.52 7.48
CA GLN A 102 5.83 15.68 6.06
C GLN A 102 6.85 16.81 5.82
N THR A 103 7.17 17.61 6.84
CA THR A 103 8.19 18.67 6.77
C THR A 103 9.57 18.20 7.17
N HIS A 104 9.73 16.92 7.52
CA HIS A 104 10.98 16.34 8.02
C HIS A 104 11.56 15.32 7.05
N ASN A 105 12.87 15.37 6.88
CA ASN A 105 13.66 14.33 6.23
C ASN A 105 14.21 13.34 7.27
N ALA A 106 14.94 12.31 6.83
CA ALA A 106 15.45 11.27 7.71
C ALA A 106 16.36 11.82 8.83
N GLN A 107 17.28 12.72 8.48
CA GLN A 107 18.21 13.29 9.46
C GLN A 107 17.51 14.15 10.51
N SER A 108 16.65 15.08 10.08
CA SER A 108 15.92 15.96 10.99
C SER A 108 14.96 15.18 11.90
N THR A 109 14.37 14.10 11.39
CA THR A 109 13.56 13.17 12.19
C THR A 109 14.38 12.53 13.31
N VAL A 110 15.55 11.96 13.01
CA VAL A 110 16.43 11.34 14.01
C VAL A 110 16.89 12.35 15.05
N VAL A 111 17.27 13.56 14.62
CA VAL A 111 17.66 14.65 15.54
C VAL A 111 16.52 14.98 16.49
N LEU A 112 15.30 15.16 15.97
CA LEU A 112 14.16 15.55 16.77
C LEU A 112 13.73 14.44 17.75
N LEU A 113 13.77 13.17 17.33
CA LEU A 113 13.52 12.03 18.21
C LEU A 113 14.55 11.96 19.35
N ASN A 114 15.82 12.24 19.07
CA ASN A 114 16.85 12.33 20.12
C ASN A 114 16.61 13.49 21.09
N VAL A 115 16.17 14.64 20.60
CA VAL A 115 15.79 15.78 21.45
C VAL A 115 14.65 15.39 22.38
N TYR A 116 13.58 14.77 21.86
CA TYR A 116 12.48 14.27 22.68
C TYR A 116 12.95 13.23 23.73
N ARG A 117 13.77 12.26 23.32
CA ARG A 117 14.36 11.24 24.21
C ARG A 117 15.21 11.84 25.33
N SER A 118 15.84 12.99 25.09
CA SER A 118 16.66 13.67 26.10
C SER A 118 15.85 14.47 27.14
N GLY A 119 14.52 14.54 26.98
CA GLY A 119 13.64 15.35 27.82
C GLY A 119 13.69 16.86 27.53
N GLN A 120 14.38 17.27 26.46
CA GLN A 120 14.39 18.66 26.02
C GLN A 120 13.02 19.06 25.46
N VAL A 121 12.52 20.22 25.87
CA VAL A 121 11.21 20.71 25.45
C VAL A 121 11.32 21.46 24.11
N VAL A 122 10.76 20.87 23.06
CA VAL A 122 10.60 21.46 21.73
C VAL A 122 9.12 21.55 21.35
N GLY A 123 8.53 22.72 21.66
CA GLY A 123 7.14 23.01 21.38
C GLY A 123 6.14 22.38 22.37
N LEU A 124 4.87 22.70 22.15
CA LEU A 124 3.78 22.43 23.10
C LEU A 124 3.50 20.93 23.31
N MET A 125 3.88 20.08 22.36
CA MET A 125 3.55 18.65 22.34
C MET A 125 4.70 17.75 22.83
N THR A 126 5.82 18.33 23.29
CA THR A 126 7.00 17.56 23.72
C THR A 126 6.63 16.48 24.73
N ASN A 127 5.87 16.83 25.77
CA ASN A 127 5.53 15.88 26.84
C ASN A 127 4.65 14.72 26.36
N LEU A 128 3.93 14.88 25.24
CA LEU A 128 3.18 13.80 24.63
C LEU A 128 4.07 12.88 23.80
N MET A 129 5.11 13.41 23.14
CA MET A 129 6.01 12.65 22.28
C MET A 129 7.20 12.03 23.00
N ALA A 130 7.68 12.63 24.10
CA ALA A 130 8.87 12.18 24.82
C ALA A 130 8.83 10.69 25.22
N PRO A 131 7.73 10.16 25.82
CA PRO A 131 7.67 8.73 26.17
C PRO A 131 7.78 7.81 24.95
N TRP A 132 7.20 8.21 23.81
CA TRP A 132 7.32 7.45 22.57
C TRP A 132 8.74 7.44 22.02
N ALA A 133 9.49 8.52 22.21
CA ALA A 133 10.88 8.62 21.76
C ALA A 133 11.86 7.91 22.71
N GLU A 134 11.55 7.84 24.01
CA GLU A 134 12.32 7.08 25.00
C GLU A 134 12.32 5.57 24.71
N ASP A 135 11.20 5.03 24.24
CA ASP A 135 11.02 3.61 23.91
C ASP A 135 11.62 3.18 22.56
N LEU A 136 12.27 4.10 21.82
CA LEU A 136 12.89 3.82 20.53
C LEU A 136 14.39 3.58 20.66
N SER A 137 14.85 2.50 20.05
CA SER A 137 16.28 2.28 19.77
C SER A 137 16.78 3.24 18.68
N GLU A 138 18.10 3.41 18.59
CA GLU A 138 18.71 4.26 17.56
C GLU A 138 18.45 3.74 16.14
N GLU A 139 18.38 2.42 15.97
CA GLU A 139 18.03 1.78 14.70
C GLU A 139 16.58 2.08 14.33
N GLU A 140 15.64 1.96 15.27
CA GLU A 140 14.24 2.30 15.04
C GLU A 140 14.06 3.78 14.66
N MET A 141 14.81 4.70 15.29
CA MET A 141 14.80 6.11 14.90
C MET A 141 15.30 6.33 13.48
N GLN A 142 16.36 5.63 13.06
CA GLN A 142 16.87 5.69 11.68
C GLN A 142 15.86 5.13 10.69
N ASN A 143 15.23 4.01 11.02
CA ASN A 143 14.19 3.37 10.21
C ASN A 143 12.99 4.31 10.03
N LEU A 144 12.50 4.92 11.11
CA LEU A 144 11.44 5.93 11.07
C LEU A 144 11.84 7.15 10.27
N GLY A 145 13.10 7.58 10.37
CA GLY A 145 13.64 8.68 9.58
C GLY A 145 13.47 8.46 8.08
N GLU A 146 13.93 7.32 7.57
CA GLU A 146 13.84 7.00 6.14
C GLU A 146 12.37 6.90 5.67
N TYR A 147 11.49 6.33 6.50
CA TYR A 147 10.07 6.25 6.16
C TYR A 147 9.35 7.62 6.20
N ILE A 148 9.68 8.48 7.17
CA ILE A 148 9.10 9.83 7.25
C ILE A 148 9.56 10.71 6.07
N GLU A 149 10.79 10.53 5.59
CA GLU A 149 11.24 11.19 4.35
C GLU A 149 10.42 10.73 3.13
N ILE A 150 10.04 9.45 3.05
CA ILE A 150 9.09 8.98 2.04
C ILE A 150 7.75 9.68 2.18
N LEU A 151 7.19 9.77 3.40
CA LEU A 151 5.93 10.48 3.63
C LEU A 151 5.97 11.96 3.21
N ALA A 152 7.12 12.61 3.36
CA ALA A 152 7.34 13.98 2.90
C ALA A 152 7.33 14.08 1.37
N THR A 153 8.03 13.18 0.68
CA THR A 153 8.19 13.22 -0.79
C THR A 153 6.95 12.76 -1.57
N VAL A 154 6.12 11.89 -1.00
CA VAL A 154 4.86 11.45 -1.65
C VAL A 154 3.70 12.41 -1.42
N ALA A 155 3.86 13.41 -0.54
CA ALA A 155 2.82 14.39 -0.21
C ALA A 155 2.86 15.65 -1.11
N GLU A 156 3.87 15.75 -1.98
CA GLU A 156 4.06 16.84 -2.96
C GLU A 156 3.15 16.71 -4.19
#